data_AF-A0A6L5ZIA3-F1
#
_entry.id   AF-A0A6L5ZIA3-F1
#
_cell.length_a   1.000
_cell.length_b   1.000
_cell.length_c   1.000
_cell.angle_alpha   90.00
_cell.angle_beta   90.00
_cell.angle_gamma   90.00
#
_symmetry.space_group_name_H-M   'P 1'
#
loop_
_entity.id
_entity.type
_entity.pdbx_description
1 polymer ?
#
loop_
_entity_poly.entity_id
_entity_poly.type
_entity_poly.pdbx_seq_one_letter_code
_entity_poly.pdbx_strand_id
1 'polypeptide(L)'
;MTQIQGAGALSDYPTSLSPSRAGDFMTCPLLFRFRSIDLLPQKPSPAALRGTMVHRALELLFDLPVHDRTVAEATKLLERSWEELVVAEPGSAAVLRAELSIAEDAPSALVAAAVIAPAAPLID
;
A
#
# COMPACT_ATOMS: atom_id res chain seq x y z
N MET A 1 -0.69 -28.05 36.78
CA MET A 1 0.23 -26.88 36.80
C MET A 1 1.35 -27.16 35.80
N THR A 2 1.15 -26.83 34.54
CA THR A 2 2.17 -27.01 33.50
C THR A 2 3.09 -25.80 33.57
N GLN A 3 4.33 -26.01 34.01
CA GLN A 3 5.35 -24.97 33.94
C GLN A 3 5.76 -24.76 32.48
N ILE A 4 5.58 -23.54 31.99
CA ILE A 4 6.21 -23.09 30.74
C ILE A 4 7.66 -22.78 31.08
N GLN A 5 8.53 -23.77 30.87
CA GLN A 5 9.97 -23.55 30.86
C GLN A 5 10.34 -22.99 29.48
N GLY A 6 10.87 -21.76 29.46
CA GLY A 6 11.25 -21.09 28.21
C GLY A 6 11.88 -19.72 28.44
N ALA A 7 12.94 -19.65 29.25
CA ALA A 7 13.79 -18.46 29.36
C ALA A 7 14.85 -18.42 28.23
N GLY A 8 14.45 -18.82 27.02
CA GLY A 8 15.25 -18.77 25.80
C GLY A 8 14.49 -17.98 24.74
N ALA A 9 15.09 -16.87 24.30
CA ALA A 9 14.71 -16.02 23.17
C ALA A 9 13.46 -15.12 23.33
N LEU A 10 13.50 -14.16 24.26
CA LEU A 10 12.72 -12.92 24.08
C LEU A 10 13.22 -12.09 22.86
N SER A 11 14.36 -12.46 22.26
CA SER A 11 14.95 -11.82 21.07
C SER A 11 14.25 -12.15 19.75
N ASP A 12 13.47 -13.24 19.71
CA ASP A 12 12.87 -13.74 18.47
C ASP A 12 11.46 -13.18 18.23
N TYR A 13 10.94 -12.44 19.20
CA TYR A 13 9.65 -11.76 19.07
C TYR A 13 9.87 -10.31 18.62
N PRO A 14 9.02 -9.79 17.70
CA PRO A 14 9.10 -8.41 17.28
C PRO A 14 8.93 -7.48 18.47
N THR A 15 9.86 -6.54 18.65
CA THR A 15 9.84 -5.55 19.74
C THR A 15 8.84 -4.42 19.51
N SER A 16 8.23 -4.37 18.32
CA SER A 16 7.23 -3.36 17.95
C SER A 16 6.11 -3.97 17.10
N LEU A 17 4.95 -3.33 17.15
CA LEU A 17 3.81 -3.59 16.27
C LEU A 17 3.50 -2.32 15.49
N SER A 18 3.15 -2.47 14.20
CA SER A 18 2.59 -1.36 13.45
C SER A 18 1.21 -0.99 14.00
N PRO A 19 0.75 0.27 13.84
CA PRO A 19 -0.58 0.68 14.28
C PRO A 19 -1.70 -0.21 13.74
N SER A 20 -1.60 -0.66 12.49
CA SER A 20 -2.59 -1.56 11.86
C SER A 20 -2.63 -2.93 12.54
N ARG A 21 -1.47 -3.51 12.89
CA ARG A 21 -1.38 -4.79 13.62
C ARG A 21 -1.91 -4.67 15.05
N ALA A 22 -1.59 -3.57 15.74
CA ALA A 22 -2.15 -3.28 17.05
C ALA A 22 -3.68 -3.13 16.98
N GLY A 23 -4.20 -2.43 15.96
CA GLY A 23 -5.63 -2.29 15.71
C GLY A 23 -6.35 -3.62 15.46
N ASP A 24 -5.76 -4.52 14.66
CA ASP A 24 -6.30 -5.87 14.43
C ASP A 24 -6.40 -6.64 15.76
N PHE A 25 -5.38 -6.58 16.63
CA PHE A 25 -5.39 -7.28 17.92
C PHE A 25 -6.47 -6.72 18.86
N MET A 26 -6.55 -5.39 18.97
CA MET A 26 -7.54 -4.72 19.82
C MET A 26 -8.97 -4.95 19.34
N THR A 27 -9.17 -5.11 18.02
CA THR A 27 -10.48 -5.40 17.42
C THR A 27 -10.85 -6.88 17.57
N CYS A 28 -9.94 -7.78 17.23
CA CYS A 28 -10.12 -9.23 17.30
C CYS A 28 -8.77 -9.96 17.35
N PRO A 29 -8.36 -10.52 18.51
CA PRO A 29 -7.08 -11.22 18.64
C PRO A 29 -6.90 -12.40 17.67
N LEU A 30 -7.99 -13.07 17.28
CA LEU A 30 -7.94 -14.15 16.29
C LEU A 30 -7.64 -13.63 14.88
N LEU A 31 -8.18 -12.46 14.51
CA LEU A 31 -7.87 -11.80 13.25
C LEU A 31 -6.38 -11.43 13.19
N PHE A 32 -5.85 -10.83 14.26
CA PHE A 32 -4.41 -10.55 14.36
C PHE A 32 -3.56 -11.81 14.15
N ARG A 33 -3.91 -12.93 14.81
CA ARG A 33 -3.21 -14.20 14.63
C ARG A 33 -3.22 -14.63 13.15
N PHE A 34 -4.39 -14.70 12.53
CA PHE A 34 -4.51 -15.12 11.13
C PHE A 34 -3.74 -14.24 10.16
N ARG A 35 -3.74 -12.93 10.38
CA ARG A 35 -3.10 -11.96 9.47
C ARG A 35 -1.61 -11.76 9.71
N SER A 36 -1.16 -11.78 10.97
CA SER A 36 0.20 -11.35 11.36
C SER A 36 1.10 -12.49 11.83
N ILE A 37 0.53 -13.63 12.24
CA ILE A 37 1.29 -14.81 12.70
C ILE A 37 1.18 -15.92 11.66
N ASP A 38 -0.05 -16.35 11.37
CA ASP A 38 -0.29 -17.48 10.45
C ASP A 38 -0.18 -17.06 8.97
N LEU A 39 -0.14 -15.74 8.69
CA LEU A 39 0.03 -15.13 7.36
C LEU A 39 -0.91 -15.72 6.29
N LEU A 40 -2.17 -15.95 6.66
CA LEU A 40 -3.15 -16.50 5.72
C LEU A 40 -3.31 -15.56 4.52
N PRO A 41 -3.47 -16.09 3.29
CA PRO A 41 -3.65 -15.28 2.09
C PRO A 41 -4.82 -14.31 2.26
N GLN A 42 -4.58 -13.03 2.00
CA GLN A 42 -5.60 -11.99 2.03
C GLN A 42 -5.76 -11.37 0.66
N LYS A 43 -7.02 -11.12 0.27
CA LYS A 43 -7.27 -10.30 -0.90
C LYS A 43 -6.81 -8.86 -0.57
N PRO A 44 -5.91 -8.26 -1.37
CA PRO A 44 -5.51 -6.88 -1.14
C PRO A 44 -6.73 -5.97 -1.31
N SER A 45 -6.91 -5.04 -0.38
CA SER A 45 -7.98 -4.04 -0.51
C SER A 45 -7.59 -3.01 -1.58
N PRO A 46 -8.53 -2.49 -2.39
CA PRO A 46 -8.23 -1.45 -3.37
C PRO A 46 -7.55 -0.22 -2.76
N ALA A 47 -8.00 0.20 -1.57
CA ALA A 47 -7.41 1.30 -0.83
C ALA A 47 -5.94 1.04 -0.46
N ALA A 48 -5.60 -0.18 -0.04
CA ALA A 48 -4.21 -0.56 0.23
C ALA A 48 -3.35 -0.53 -1.04
N LEU A 49 -3.87 -1.05 -2.16
CA LEU A 49 -3.16 -1.04 -3.45
C LEU A 49 -2.91 0.38 -3.95
N ARG A 50 -3.93 1.25 -3.88
CA ARG A 50 -3.77 2.68 -4.19
C ARG A 50 -2.73 3.33 -3.29
N GLY A 51 -2.76 3.03 -1.99
CA GLY A 51 -1.77 3.52 -1.03
C GLY A 51 -0.34 3.12 -1.39
N THR A 52 -0.11 1.85 -1.73
CA THR A 52 1.20 1.35 -2.21
C THR A 52 1.67 2.12 -3.44
N MET A 53 0.79 2.32 -4.43
CA MET A 53 1.13 3.05 -5.64
C MET A 53 1.45 4.53 -5.38
N VAL A 54 0.66 5.20 -4.54
CA VAL A 54 0.90 6.60 -4.14
C VAL A 54 2.20 6.73 -3.37
N HIS A 55 2.47 5.83 -2.42
CA HIS A 55 3.73 5.82 -1.68
C HIS A 55 4.92 5.65 -2.61
N ARG A 56 4.84 4.73 -3.57
CA ARG A 56 5.90 4.53 -4.57
C ARG A 56 6.17 5.81 -5.37
N ALA A 57 5.12 6.51 -5.82
CA ALA A 57 5.28 7.77 -6.54
C ALA A 57 5.89 8.87 -5.65
N LEU A 58 5.51 8.94 -4.38
CA LEU A 58 6.07 9.91 -3.43
C LEU A 58 7.54 9.60 -3.10
N GLU A 59 7.92 8.34 -2.93
CA GLU A 59 9.32 7.93 -2.75
C GLU A 59 10.16 8.45 -3.93
N LEU A 60 9.73 8.18 -5.16
CA LEU A 60 10.40 8.65 -6.37
C LEU A 60 10.45 10.19 -6.44
N LEU A 61 9.38 10.87 -6.03
CA LEU A 61 9.32 12.33 -6.03
C LEU A 61 10.33 12.92 -5.04
N PHE A 62 10.44 12.33 -3.84
CA PHE A 62 11.35 12.82 -2.81
C PHE A 62 12.82 12.47 -3.06
N ASP A 63 13.10 11.52 -3.96
CA ASP A 63 14.45 11.29 -4.51
C ASP A 63 14.91 12.40 -5.47
N LEU A 64 13.99 13.19 -6.03
CA LEU A 64 14.33 14.32 -6.90
C LEU A 64 14.86 15.53 -6.12
N PRO A 65 15.64 16.42 -6.78
CA PRO A 65 15.96 17.74 -6.25
C PRO A 65 14.71 18.50 -5.83
N VAL A 66 14.79 19.31 -4.77
CA VAL A 66 13.64 20.01 -4.18
C VAL A 66 12.83 20.82 -5.20
N HIS A 67 13.48 21.45 -6.19
CA HIS A 67 12.82 22.27 -7.21
C HIS A 67 12.04 21.45 -8.25
N ASP A 68 12.33 20.16 -8.39
CA ASP A 68 11.65 19.26 -9.31
C ASP A 68 10.44 18.56 -8.66
N ARG A 69 10.24 18.73 -7.34
CA ARG A 69 9.14 18.13 -6.57
C ARG A 69 7.82 18.87 -6.79
N THR A 70 7.33 18.80 -8.01
CA THR A 70 6.12 19.48 -8.47
C THR A 70 4.95 18.51 -8.61
N VAL A 71 3.72 19.03 -8.61
CA VAL A 71 2.52 18.23 -8.89
C VAL A 71 2.61 17.58 -10.27
N ALA A 72 3.13 18.31 -11.28
CA ALA A 72 3.32 17.79 -12.62
C ALA A 72 4.27 16.57 -12.64
N GLU A 73 5.35 16.61 -11.86
CA GLU A 73 6.28 15.49 -11.76
C GLU A 73 5.68 14.32 -10.97
N ALA A 74 4.96 14.61 -9.88
CA ALA A 74 4.23 13.60 -9.12
C ALA A 74 3.22 12.82 -9.98
N THR A 75 2.52 13.50 -10.90
CA THR A 75 1.59 12.86 -11.85
C THR A 75 2.33 11.87 -12.76
N LYS A 76 3.46 12.26 -13.34
CA LYS A 76 4.27 11.33 -14.18
C LYS A 76 4.78 10.14 -13.38
N LEU A 77 5.18 10.37 -12.13
CA LEU A 77 5.65 9.29 -11.25
C LEU A 77 4.53 8.34 -10.83
N LEU A 78 3.28 8.81 -10.74
CA LEU A 78 2.11 7.94 -10.58
C LEU A 78 1.86 7.09 -11.82
N GLU A 79 2.00 7.66 -13.03
CA GLU A 79 1.91 6.89 -14.28
C GLU A 79 2.96 5.78 -14.32
N ARG A 80 4.21 6.11 -13.99
CA ARG A 80 5.30 5.13 -13.89
C ARG A 80 5.01 4.07 -12.83
N SER A 81 4.53 4.47 -11.65
CA SER A 81 4.23 3.53 -10.56
C SER A 81 3.11 2.57 -10.92
N TRP A 82 2.14 3.04 -11.71
CA TRP A 82 1.08 2.20 -12.28
C TRP A 82 1.64 1.17 -13.27
N GLU A 83 2.51 1.59 -14.19
CA GLU A 83 3.15 0.70 -15.16
C GLU A 83 4.00 -0.38 -14.47
N GLU A 84 4.77 0.01 -13.45
CA GLU A 84 5.52 -0.92 -12.59
C GLU A 84 4.58 -1.94 -11.93
N LEU A 85 3.43 -1.51 -11.40
CA LEU A 85 2.43 -2.39 -10.78
C LEU A 85 1.78 -3.35 -11.80
N VAL A 86 1.44 -2.88 -12.99
CA VAL A 86 0.82 -3.72 -14.05
C VAL A 86 1.74 -4.86 -14.43
N VAL A 87 3.05 -4.62 -14.53
CA VAL A 87 4.04 -5.65 -14.87
C VAL A 87 4.28 -6.60 -13.69
N ALA A 88 4.47 -6.07 -12.48
CA ALA A 88 4.82 -6.87 -11.32
C ALA A 88 3.64 -7.70 -10.79
N GLU A 89 2.44 -7.13 -10.76
CA GLU A 89 1.25 -7.72 -10.14
C GLU A 89 -0.03 -7.42 -10.95
N PRO A 90 -0.24 -8.07 -12.11
CA PRO A 90 -1.39 -7.80 -12.98
C PRO A 90 -2.75 -7.94 -12.27
N GLY A 91 -2.89 -8.88 -11.33
CA GLY A 91 -4.10 -9.07 -10.55
C GLY A 91 -4.42 -7.91 -9.60
N SER A 92 -3.38 -7.34 -8.97
CA SER A 92 -3.49 -6.14 -8.13
C SER A 92 -3.87 -4.94 -8.98
N ALA A 93 -3.25 -4.78 -10.16
CA ALA A 93 -3.62 -3.73 -11.11
C ALA A 93 -5.09 -3.86 -11.56
N ALA A 94 -5.56 -5.06 -11.86
CA ALA A 94 -6.97 -5.28 -12.24
C ALA A 94 -7.96 -4.85 -11.13
N VAL A 95 -7.64 -5.14 -9.86
CA VAL A 95 -8.45 -4.71 -8.71
C VAL A 95 -8.51 -3.19 -8.60
N LEU A 96 -7.36 -2.52 -8.72
CA LEU A 96 -7.28 -1.06 -8.62
C LEU A 96 -8.00 -0.37 -9.80
N ARG A 97 -7.85 -0.92 -11.01
CA ARG A 97 -8.58 -0.44 -12.20
C ARG A 97 -10.09 -0.50 -12.02
N ALA A 98 -10.59 -1.63 -11.50
CA ALA A 98 -12.02 -1.80 -11.23
C ALA A 98 -12.54 -0.81 -10.18
N GLU A 99 -11.75 -0.52 -9.13
CA GLU A 99 -12.09 0.49 -8.13
C GLU A 99 -12.20 1.89 -8.73
N LEU A 100 -11.24 2.26 -9.58
CA LEU A 100 -11.20 3.57 -10.24
C LEU A 100 -12.21 3.68 -11.39
N SER A 101 -12.94 2.62 -11.73
CA SER A 101 -13.87 2.56 -12.86
C SER A 101 -13.21 2.92 -14.21
N ILE A 102 -11.97 2.44 -14.41
CA ILE A 102 -11.17 2.71 -15.60
C ILE A 102 -11.22 1.52 -16.57
N ALA A 103 -11.25 1.78 -17.88
CA ALA A 103 -11.23 0.75 -18.91
C ALA A 103 -9.89 -0.02 -18.95
N GLU A 104 -9.89 -1.23 -19.49
CA GLU A 104 -8.70 -2.11 -19.51
C GLU A 104 -7.55 -1.51 -20.33
N ASP A 105 -7.89 -0.91 -21.47
CA ASP A 105 -7.02 -0.28 -22.47
C ASP A 105 -6.78 1.22 -22.22
N ALA A 106 -7.25 1.76 -21.09
CA ALA A 106 -7.04 3.15 -20.75
C ALA A 106 -5.54 3.48 -20.59
N PRO A 107 -5.11 4.69 -21.00
CA PRO A 107 -3.72 5.11 -20.82
C PRO A 107 -3.37 5.28 -19.33
N SER A 108 -2.10 5.06 -18.97
CA SER A 108 -1.58 5.26 -17.61
C SER A 108 -1.91 6.64 -17.05
N ALA A 109 -1.88 7.67 -17.90
CA ALA A 109 -2.26 9.04 -17.55
C ALA A 109 -3.69 9.16 -16.98
N LEU A 110 -4.66 8.35 -17.46
CA LEU A 110 -6.02 8.38 -16.92
C LEU A 110 -6.07 7.79 -15.51
N VAL A 111 -5.25 6.77 -15.23
CA VAL A 111 -5.13 6.18 -13.89
C VAL A 111 -4.51 7.17 -12.92
N ALA A 112 -3.41 7.83 -13.31
CA ALA A 112 -2.79 8.87 -12.50
C ALA A 112 -3.77 10.02 -12.21
N ALA A 113 -4.49 10.50 -13.23
CA ALA A 113 -5.49 11.55 -13.07
C ALA A 113 -6.61 11.14 -12.09
N ALA A 114 -7.14 9.93 -12.21
CA ALA A 114 -8.19 9.42 -11.31
C ALA A 114 -7.70 9.29 -9.86
N VAL A 115 -6.43 8.94 -9.65
CA VAL A 115 -5.82 8.83 -8.32
C VAL A 115 -5.60 10.19 -7.67
N ILE A 116 -5.24 11.21 -8.46
CA ILE A 116 -5.02 12.58 -7.97
C ILE A 116 -6.34 13.33 -7.76
N ALA A 117 -7.37 13.06 -8.56
CA ALA A 117 -8.62 13.83 -8.57
C ALA A 117 -9.23 14.11 -7.17
N PRO A 118 -9.25 13.16 -6.20
CA PRO A 118 -9.75 13.44 -4.85
C PRO A 118 -8.92 14.47 -4.06
N ALA A 119 -7.64 14.63 -4.40
CA ALA A 119 -6.71 15.54 -3.74
C ALA A 119 -6.61 16.92 -4.43
N ALA A 120 -7.21 17.10 -5.62
CA ALA A 120 -7.13 18.35 -6.38
C ALA A 120 -7.45 19.62 -5.53
N PRO A 121 -8.48 19.64 -4.66
CA PRO A 121 -8.79 20.82 -3.84
C PRO A 121 -7.72 21.20 -2.81
N LEU A 122 -6.73 20.33 -2.57
CA LEU A 122 -5.65 20.52 -1.59
C LEU A 122 -4.32 20.92 -2.21
N ILE A 123 -4.20 20.80 -3.54
CA ILE A 123 -2.93 20.95 -4.28
C ILE A 123 -2.98 22.06 -5.34
N ASP A 124 -4.14 22.67 -5.56
CA ASP A 124 -4.37 23.90 -6.33
C ASP A 124 -4.22 25.14 -5.43
#